data_AF-A0A4U6X4L6-F1
#
_entry.id   AF-A0A4U6X4L6-F1
#
_cell.length_a   1.000
_cell.length_b   1.000
_cell.length_c   1.000
_cell.angle_alpha   90.00
_cell.angle_beta   90.00
_cell.angle_gamma   90.00
#
_symmetry.space_group_name_H-M   'P 1'
#
loop_
_entity.id
_entity.type
_entity.pdbx_description
1 polymer ?
#
loop_
_entity_poly.entity_id
_entity_poly.type
_entity_poly.pdbx_seq_one_letter_code
_entity_poly.pdbx_strand_id
1 'polypeptide(L)'
;MLRNPSKGDPRSTFKEVHSPKRIGDRASTRTRRQPAADVEPEKFFRHLPVHLHAHQSEQCEGTKDAMLGDGGLGGTASSQITSFWGVVSPPRSSPPFHFEITLSEQDADFVVTNGRESLEGSLESARCGSCGHFGHRLIDCIFMDKNGFVSGCPLCNDKRHMWDDCKRKDELSERDAYHVFVQRRGNKPAIASSQPWIQLVARAQLKMLRVSGSTTGPFPWTAKLAQSIRNGEYRTKRSVMPVLFHVWYNYRDDEGPGPRNRFLVSDPVTSSLRAVGVNAKRLMESEVCSPPSWR
;
A
#
# COMPACT_ATOMS: atom_id res chain seq x y z
N MET A 1 4.59 -90.19 -6.60
CA MET A 1 4.20 -89.84 -7.99
C MET A 1 4.56 -88.37 -8.20
N LEU A 2 5.76 -88.04 -8.69
CA LEU A 2 6.19 -87.84 -10.09
C LEU A 2 5.71 -86.51 -10.74
N ARG A 3 6.71 -85.61 -10.91
CA ARG A 3 6.96 -84.58 -11.96
C ARG A 3 6.24 -83.22 -11.95
N ASN A 4 7.03 -82.18 -11.65
CA ASN A 4 7.10 -80.87 -12.33
C ASN A 4 7.81 -81.01 -13.70
N PRO A 5 8.07 -79.95 -14.54
CA PRO A 5 7.41 -78.65 -14.79
C PRO A 5 7.21 -78.38 -16.32
N SER A 6 6.70 -77.20 -16.74
CA SER A 6 7.11 -76.60 -18.04
C SER A 6 6.88 -75.08 -18.11
N LYS A 7 7.94 -74.37 -18.51
CA LYS A 7 8.00 -72.98 -18.96
C LYS A 7 7.73 -72.94 -20.47
N GLY A 8 7.14 -71.85 -20.97
CA GLY A 8 7.08 -71.59 -22.40
C GLY A 8 6.89 -70.11 -22.70
N ASP A 9 7.93 -69.48 -23.24
CA ASP A 9 7.93 -68.20 -23.95
C ASP A 9 8.71 -68.47 -25.24
N PRO A 10 8.23 -68.07 -26.43
CA PRO A 10 9.12 -67.23 -27.25
C PRO A 10 8.44 -66.24 -28.22
N ARG A 11 9.14 -65.11 -28.38
CA ARG A 11 9.26 -64.19 -29.53
C ARG A 11 8.93 -64.76 -30.94
N SER A 12 8.27 -63.92 -31.74
CA SER A 12 8.23 -63.92 -33.22
C SER A 12 7.43 -62.67 -33.66
N THR A 13 7.68 -61.88 -34.71
CA THR A 13 8.70 -61.77 -35.78
C THR A 13 8.52 -60.39 -36.44
N PHE A 14 9.59 -59.87 -37.03
CA PHE A 14 9.59 -58.70 -37.94
C PHE A 14 8.81 -58.98 -39.24
N LYS A 15 8.08 -57.98 -39.75
CA LYS A 15 7.89 -57.75 -41.19
C LYS A 15 7.87 -56.24 -41.51
N GLU A 16 8.93 -55.80 -42.18
CA GLU A 16 8.94 -54.67 -43.10
C GLU A 16 7.98 -54.93 -44.27
N VAL A 17 7.47 -53.88 -44.92
CA VAL A 17 7.48 -53.68 -46.39
C VAL A 17 6.51 -52.55 -46.83
N HIS A 18 7.07 -51.68 -47.67
CA HIS A 18 6.48 -50.77 -48.68
C HIS A 18 5.98 -49.35 -48.33
N SER A 19 6.80 -48.38 -48.79
CA SER A 19 6.40 -47.05 -49.30
C SER A 19 5.56 -47.16 -50.57
N PRO A 20 4.69 -46.16 -50.85
CA PRO A 20 4.99 -45.27 -51.98
C PRO A 20 4.58 -43.78 -51.83
N LYS A 21 5.46 -42.93 -52.41
CA LYS A 21 5.28 -41.71 -53.22
C LYS A 21 4.36 -40.53 -52.77
N ARG A 22 5.04 -39.39 -52.63
CA ARG A 22 4.80 -37.99 -53.09
C ARG A 22 3.35 -37.54 -53.38
N ILE A 23 3.02 -36.34 -52.90
CA ILE A 23 2.71 -35.09 -53.64
C ILE A 23 2.11 -34.07 -52.66
N GLY A 24 2.51 -32.79 -52.74
CA GLY A 24 1.67 -31.70 -52.26
C GLY A 24 2.41 -30.60 -51.50
N ASP A 25 2.98 -29.66 -52.25
CA ASP A 25 3.48 -28.38 -51.78
C ASP A 25 2.41 -27.59 -51.00
N ARG A 26 2.78 -27.04 -49.84
CA ARG A 26 2.09 -25.85 -49.31
C ARG A 26 3.10 -24.89 -48.68
N ALA A 27 3.23 -23.76 -49.36
CA ALA A 27 4.08 -22.63 -49.02
C ALA A 27 3.83 -22.14 -47.58
N SER A 28 4.91 -22.05 -46.80
CA SER A 28 4.93 -21.35 -45.52
C SER A 28 5.41 -19.92 -45.77
N THR A 29 4.49 -18.97 -45.67
CA THR A 29 4.77 -17.54 -45.72
C THR A 29 5.54 -17.13 -44.48
N ARG A 30 6.87 -17.05 -44.63
CA ARG A 30 7.81 -16.52 -43.66
C ARG A 30 7.64 -15.00 -43.53
N THR A 31 6.83 -14.56 -42.57
CA THR A 31 6.78 -13.14 -42.20
C THR A 31 8.05 -12.78 -41.42
N ARG A 32 8.93 -12.06 -42.10
CA ARG A 32 10.15 -11.44 -41.57
C ARG A 32 9.77 -10.38 -40.53
N ARG A 33 9.83 -10.70 -39.24
CA ARG A 33 9.85 -9.68 -38.17
C ARG A 33 11.21 -9.00 -38.19
N GLN A 34 11.21 -7.71 -38.47
CA GLN A 34 12.36 -6.83 -38.23
C GLN A 34 12.59 -6.68 -36.71
N PRO A 35 13.84 -6.62 -36.23
CA PRO A 35 14.13 -6.24 -34.85
C PRO A 35 13.84 -4.74 -34.68
N ALA A 36 12.99 -4.42 -33.70
CA ALA A 36 12.74 -3.05 -33.27
C ALA A 36 14.02 -2.51 -32.62
N ALA A 37 14.36 -1.28 -33.00
CA ALA A 37 15.49 -0.53 -32.48
C ALA A 37 15.39 -0.35 -30.96
N ASP A 38 16.53 -0.54 -30.30
CA ASP A 38 16.79 -0.14 -28.93
C ASP A 38 16.58 1.36 -28.79
N VAL A 39 15.48 1.75 -28.14
CA VAL A 39 15.27 3.12 -27.66
C VAL A 39 15.48 3.10 -26.15
N GLU A 40 16.70 3.46 -25.77
CA GLU A 40 17.06 3.83 -24.40
C GLU A 40 16.10 4.92 -23.88
N PRO A 41 15.45 4.76 -22.72
CA PRO A 41 14.71 5.85 -22.11
C PRO A 41 15.71 6.85 -21.51
N GLU A 42 15.80 8.02 -22.14
CA GLU A 42 16.48 9.20 -21.61
C GLU A 42 16.10 9.43 -20.13
N LYS A 43 17.13 9.47 -19.30
CA LYS A 43 17.06 9.86 -17.89
C LYS A 43 16.72 11.35 -17.77
N PHE A 44 15.45 11.70 -17.82
CA PHE A 44 14.97 13.02 -17.40
C PHE A 44 14.90 13.10 -15.87
N PHE A 45 16.07 13.25 -15.21
CA PHE A 45 16.11 13.75 -13.85
C PHE A 45 16.07 15.28 -13.89
N ARG A 46 14.85 15.84 -13.78
CA ARG A 46 14.74 17.26 -13.44
C ARG A 46 15.11 17.43 -11.97
N HIS A 47 16.17 18.19 -11.77
CA HIS A 47 16.63 18.72 -10.49
C HIS A 47 15.46 19.32 -9.71
N LEU A 48 15.21 18.82 -8.49
CA LEU A 48 14.44 19.56 -7.48
C LEU A 48 15.33 20.71 -6.98
N PRO A 49 14.94 21.98 -7.13
CA PRO A 49 15.70 23.07 -6.53
C PRO A 49 15.45 23.12 -5.03
N VAL A 50 16.51 22.89 -4.27
CA VAL A 50 16.62 23.26 -2.85
C VAL A 50 17.01 24.74 -2.81
N HIS A 51 16.07 25.61 -2.48
CA HIS A 51 16.38 26.96 -1.98
C HIS A 51 15.44 27.27 -0.82
N LEU A 52 15.89 26.97 0.39
CA LEU A 52 15.40 27.57 1.63
C LEU A 52 16.05 28.97 1.72
N HIS A 53 15.34 30.00 1.27
CA HIS A 53 15.68 31.37 1.67
C HIS A 53 14.98 31.68 3.00
N ALA A 54 15.77 31.71 4.06
CA ALA A 54 15.41 32.34 5.31
C ALA A 54 15.26 33.85 5.07
N HIS A 55 14.04 34.38 5.16
CA HIS A 55 13.84 35.82 5.27
C HIS A 55 13.63 36.17 6.74
N GLN A 56 14.56 36.99 7.23
CA GLN A 56 14.51 37.62 8.54
C GLN A 56 13.39 38.66 8.58
N SER A 57 12.83 38.75 9.77
CA SER A 57 11.81 39.66 10.27
C SER A 57 12.11 41.15 10.06
N GLU A 58 11.09 41.90 9.68
CA GLU A 58 10.94 43.31 10.09
C GLU A 58 9.71 43.43 10.99
N GLN A 59 9.94 44.06 12.14
CA GLN A 59 8.96 44.38 13.17
C GLN A 59 8.11 45.59 12.74
N CYS A 60 6.84 45.60 13.11
CA CYS A 60 6.07 46.83 13.26
C CYS A 60 5.40 46.83 14.63
N GLU A 61 5.69 47.88 15.40
CA GLU A 61 5.17 48.16 16.73
C GLU A 61 3.77 48.81 16.67
N GLY A 62 3.02 48.65 17.78
CA GLY A 62 1.88 49.50 18.19
C GLY A 62 0.54 49.12 17.56
N THR A 63 -0.57 48.93 18.28
CA THR A 63 -1.05 49.71 19.43
C THR A 63 -2.07 48.87 20.22
N LYS A 64 -2.09 49.07 21.55
CA LYS A 64 -3.03 48.49 22.51
C LYS A 64 -4.42 49.12 22.35
N ASP A 65 -5.47 48.35 22.61
CA ASP A 65 -6.59 48.80 23.45
C ASP A 65 -7.35 47.62 24.06
N ALA A 66 -7.74 47.82 25.31
CA ALA A 66 -8.34 46.84 26.21
C ALA A 66 -9.87 46.83 26.11
N MET A 67 -10.51 45.70 26.41
CA MET A 67 -11.73 45.66 27.23
C MET A 67 -11.91 44.26 27.85
N LEU A 68 -12.28 44.28 29.13
CA LEU A 68 -12.51 43.17 30.05
C LEU A 68 -13.88 42.50 29.79
N GLY A 69 -13.97 41.20 30.09
CA GLY A 69 -15.24 40.46 30.17
C GLY A 69 -15.02 39.06 30.76
N ASP A 70 -15.20 38.96 32.07
CA ASP A 70 -15.15 37.75 32.90
C ASP A 70 -16.46 36.93 32.82
N GLY A 71 -16.39 35.62 33.06
CA GLY A 71 -17.56 34.73 33.17
C GLY A 71 -17.33 33.31 32.66
N GLY A 72 -16.82 32.43 33.52
CA GLY A 72 -16.44 31.05 33.20
C GLY A 72 -17.58 30.02 33.05
N LEU A 73 -17.18 28.78 32.74
CA LEU A 73 -17.62 27.51 33.35
C LEU A 73 -16.97 26.33 32.60
N GLY A 74 -16.63 25.28 33.35
CA GLY A 74 -15.69 24.23 32.97
C GLY A 74 -16.14 23.32 31.82
N GLY A 75 -15.14 22.94 31.02
CA GLY A 75 -15.17 21.78 30.14
C GLY A 75 -13.77 21.19 30.10
N THR A 76 -13.64 19.92 30.48
CA THR A 76 -12.40 19.15 30.36
C THR A 76 -11.97 19.09 28.90
N ALA A 77 -11.07 19.97 28.51
CA ALA A 77 -10.55 20.06 27.16
C ALA A 77 -9.68 18.84 26.85
N SER A 78 -10.20 18.01 25.95
CA SER A 78 -9.44 17.02 25.19
C SER A 78 -8.18 17.68 24.63
N SER A 79 -7.05 17.01 24.77
CA SER A 79 -5.71 17.45 24.41
C SER A 79 -5.62 17.87 22.93
N GLN A 80 -5.94 19.13 22.64
CA GLN A 80 -5.62 19.78 21.37
C GLN A 80 -4.13 20.05 21.37
N ILE A 81 -3.39 19.30 20.55
CA ILE A 81 -2.03 19.71 20.17
C ILE A 81 -2.22 20.85 19.16
N THR A 82 -2.33 22.07 19.67
CA THR A 82 -2.22 23.28 18.85
C THR A 82 -0.76 23.46 18.49
N SER A 83 -0.44 23.47 17.19
CA SER A 83 0.86 23.94 16.73
C SER A 83 1.05 25.42 17.12
N PHE A 84 2.30 25.81 17.33
CA PHE A 84 2.79 27.08 17.88
C PHE A 84 2.28 28.39 17.20
N TRP A 85 1.43 28.31 16.16
CA TRP A 85 0.88 29.47 15.45
C TRP A 85 -0.63 29.41 15.14
N GLY A 86 -1.39 28.44 15.64
CA GLY A 86 -2.86 28.43 15.46
C GLY A 86 -3.38 28.30 14.00
N VAL A 87 -2.50 28.10 13.02
CA VAL A 87 -2.88 27.90 11.62
C VAL A 87 -3.27 26.43 11.41
N VAL A 88 -4.56 26.17 11.37
CA VAL A 88 -5.09 24.92 10.82
C VAL A 88 -4.88 24.99 9.32
N SER A 89 -3.85 24.32 8.79
CA SER A 89 -3.67 24.39 7.35
C SER A 89 -4.76 23.58 6.64
N PRO A 90 -5.20 24.05 5.47
CA PRO A 90 -6.30 23.43 4.76
C PRO A 90 -5.90 22.05 4.22
N PRO A 91 -6.88 21.16 3.99
CA PRO A 91 -6.69 19.97 3.17
C PRO A 91 -6.05 20.31 1.83
N ARG A 92 -5.12 19.47 1.37
CA ARG A 92 -4.39 19.64 0.11
C ARG A 92 -4.66 18.46 -0.81
N SER A 93 -4.58 18.69 -2.12
CA SER A 93 -4.70 17.64 -3.15
C SER A 93 -3.33 17.18 -3.69
N SER A 94 -2.25 17.85 -3.28
CA SER A 94 -0.88 17.56 -3.70
C SER A 94 0.11 17.84 -2.55
N PRO A 95 1.29 17.19 -2.55
CA PRO A 95 2.33 17.43 -1.56
C PRO A 95 2.87 18.89 -1.61
N PRO A 96 3.52 19.38 -0.55
CA PRO A 96 3.78 18.71 0.72
C PRO A 96 2.53 18.57 1.62
N PHE A 97 2.38 17.41 2.24
CA PHE A 97 1.38 17.10 3.26
C PHE A 97 2.04 17.15 4.64
N HIS A 98 2.14 18.34 5.24
CA HIS A 98 2.96 18.51 6.45
C HIS A 98 2.40 17.82 7.71
N PHE A 99 1.08 17.66 7.81
CA PHE A 99 0.40 17.05 8.97
C PHE A 99 -0.96 16.50 8.56
N GLU A 100 -1.46 15.59 9.38
CA GLU A 100 -2.85 15.12 9.32
C GLU A 100 -3.82 16.27 9.63
N ILE A 101 -4.89 16.39 8.86
CA ILE A 101 -5.98 17.33 9.12
C ILE A 101 -6.98 16.66 10.06
N THR A 102 -7.24 17.31 11.19
CA THR A 102 -8.35 16.91 12.06
C THR A 102 -9.67 17.26 11.37
N LEU A 103 -10.48 16.25 11.05
CA LEU A 103 -11.80 16.45 10.45
C LEU A 103 -12.80 16.89 11.51
N SER A 104 -13.65 17.87 11.19
CA SER A 104 -14.85 18.14 11.97
C SER A 104 -15.80 16.94 11.89
N GLU A 105 -16.78 16.85 12.79
CA GLU A 105 -17.76 15.76 12.75
C GLU A 105 -18.55 15.74 11.43
N GLN A 106 -18.95 16.93 10.95
CA GLN A 106 -19.63 17.11 9.67
C GLN A 106 -18.75 16.70 8.47
N ASP A 107 -17.47 17.10 8.48
CA ASP A 107 -16.51 16.69 7.45
C ASP A 107 -16.30 15.16 7.49
N ALA A 108 -16.22 14.59 8.70
CA ALA A 108 -16.05 13.15 8.88
C ALA A 108 -17.25 12.38 8.32
N ASP A 109 -18.48 12.86 8.51
CA ASP A 109 -19.68 12.24 7.91
C ASP A 109 -19.66 12.28 6.38
N PHE A 110 -19.15 13.37 5.79
CA PHE A 110 -19.12 13.53 4.34
C PHE A 110 -18.07 12.64 3.65
N VAL A 111 -17.00 12.26 4.34
CA VAL A 111 -15.95 11.39 3.77
C VAL A 111 -16.22 9.90 3.92
N VAL A 112 -17.20 9.51 4.74
CA VAL A 112 -17.51 8.10 4.99
C VAL A 112 -17.99 7.45 3.69
N THR A 113 -17.39 6.31 3.38
CA THR A 113 -17.75 5.51 2.22
C THR A 113 -18.60 4.32 2.61
N ASN A 114 -19.37 3.80 1.66
CA ASN A 114 -20.19 2.59 1.87
C ASN A 114 -19.57 1.32 1.28
N GLY A 115 -18.68 0.69 2.06
CA GLY A 115 -18.14 -0.64 1.74
C GLY A 115 -17.27 -0.62 0.47
N ARG A 116 -17.81 -1.16 -0.64
CA ARG A 116 -17.10 -1.27 -1.93
C ARG A 116 -16.79 0.08 -2.57
N GLU A 117 -17.50 1.14 -2.23
CA GLU A 117 -17.20 2.49 -2.72
C GLU A 117 -15.74 2.88 -2.44
N SER A 118 -15.18 2.47 -1.30
CA SER A 118 -13.77 2.74 -0.99
C SER A 118 -12.81 2.03 -1.96
N LEU A 119 -13.23 0.89 -2.51
CA LEU A 119 -12.44 0.07 -3.42
C LEU A 119 -12.50 0.57 -4.86
N GLU A 120 -13.67 1.02 -5.30
CA GLU A 120 -14.01 1.20 -6.72
C GLU A 120 -14.38 2.65 -7.11
N GLY A 121 -14.67 3.52 -6.14
CA GLY A 121 -15.13 4.88 -6.42
C GLY A 121 -14.03 5.79 -6.99
N SER A 122 -14.45 6.84 -7.71
CA SER A 122 -13.53 7.89 -8.22
C SER A 122 -12.69 8.51 -7.10
N LEU A 123 -11.43 8.83 -7.40
CA LEU A 123 -10.48 9.46 -6.47
C LEU A 123 -10.39 10.98 -6.63
N GLU A 124 -10.97 11.55 -7.70
CA GLU A 124 -10.79 12.96 -8.08
C GLU A 124 -11.23 13.94 -6.98
N SER A 125 -12.35 13.63 -6.32
CA SER A 125 -12.90 14.36 -5.17
C SER A 125 -12.78 13.60 -3.84
N ALA A 126 -12.13 12.43 -3.84
CA ALA A 126 -12.01 11.63 -2.63
C ALA A 126 -11.18 12.36 -1.58
N ARG A 127 -11.71 12.42 -0.35
CA ARG A 127 -11.00 12.91 0.82
C ARG A 127 -10.74 11.74 1.77
N CYS A 128 -9.51 11.62 2.24
CA CYS A 128 -9.10 10.54 3.11
C CYS A 128 -9.64 10.77 4.52
N GLY A 129 -10.40 9.84 5.08
CA GLY A 129 -10.87 9.96 6.46
C GLY A 129 -9.82 9.70 7.53
N SER A 130 -8.58 9.35 7.12
CA SER A 130 -7.44 9.26 8.04
C SER A 130 -6.64 10.55 8.07
N CYS A 131 -5.99 10.95 6.98
CA CYS A 131 -5.15 12.16 6.98
C CYS A 131 -5.91 13.46 6.64
N GLY A 132 -7.15 13.36 6.17
CA GLY A 132 -8.00 14.49 5.80
C GLY A 132 -7.64 15.23 4.51
N HIS A 133 -6.63 14.78 3.76
CA HIS A 133 -6.24 15.31 2.45
C HIS A 133 -7.03 14.69 1.28
N PHE A 134 -6.99 15.35 0.12
CA PHE A 134 -7.72 14.94 -1.08
C PHE A 134 -6.90 14.01 -1.99
N GLY A 135 -7.57 13.42 -2.98
CA GLY A 135 -6.97 12.61 -4.04
C GLY A 135 -6.72 11.15 -3.68
N HIS A 136 -7.15 10.72 -2.48
CA HIS A 136 -7.06 9.32 -2.05
C HIS A 136 -8.03 9.04 -0.90
N ARG A 137 -8.23 7.75 -0.61
CA ARG A 137 -8.96 7.25 0.56
C ARG A 137 -8.02 6.60 1.56
N LEU A 138 -8.52 6.30 2.76
CA LEU A 138 -7.78 5.64 3.84
C LEU A 138 -7.05 4.37 3.37
N ILE A 139 -7.69 3.59 2.50
CA ILE A 139 -7.13 2.37 1.92
C ILE A 139 -5.78 2.58 1.21
N ASP A 140 -5.50 3.77 0.66
CA ASP A 140 -4.22 4.09 0.00
C ASP A 140 -3.33 5.02 0.82
N CYS A 141 -3.86 5.56 1.92
CA CYS A 141 -3.18 6.56 2.75
C CYS A 141 -1.85 6.02 3.28
N ILE A 142 -0.80 6.86 3.30
CA ILE A 142 0.51 6.50 3.87
C ILE A 142 0.82 7.26 5.16
N PHE A 143 -0.10 8.09 5.64
CA PHE A 143 -0.03 8.64 7.00
C PHE A 143 -0.27 7.53 8.00
N MET A 144 0.64 7.44 8.97
CA MET A 144 0.67 6.39 9.97
C MET A 144 0.67 7.01 11.37
N ASP A 145 0.19 6.22 12.32
CA ASP A 145 0.30 6.54 13.73
C ASP A 145 1.73 6.34 14.26
N LYS A 146 1.90 6.60 15.55
CA LYS A 146 3.18 6.44 16.27
C LYS A 146 3.70 5.01 16.28
N ASN A 147 2.85 4.01 16.03
CA ASN A 147 3.22 2.59 16.00
C ASN A 147 3.55 2.13 14.57
N GLY A 148 3.47 3.01 13.56
CA GLY A 148 3.81 2.69 12.18
C GLY A 148 2.68 2.04 11.39
N PHE A 149 1.45 2.09 11.88
CA PHE A 149 0.26 1.57 11.18
C PHE A 149 -0.65 2.71 10.71
N VAL A 150 -1.46 2.44 9.69
CA VAL A 150 -2.59 3.32 9.35
C VAL A 150 -3.79 2.93 10.19
N SER A 151 -4.20 3.82 11.10
CA SER A 151 -5.37 3.64 11.95
C SER A 151 -6.68 3.97 11.20
N GLY A 152 -7.74 3.22 11.51
CA GLY A 152 -9.10 3.38 10.96
C GLY A 152 -9.56 2.22 10.07
N CYS A 153 -10.74 2.38 9.47
CA CYS A 153 -11.36 1.35 8.64
C CYS A 153 -11.24 1.68 7.15
N PRO A 154 -10.56 0.85 6.33
CA PRO A 154 -10.37 1.12 4.92
C PRO A 154 -11.66 1.01 4.10
N LEU A 155 -12.70 0.31 4.57
CA LEU A 155 -13.99 0.23 3.89
C LEU A 155 -14.93 1.39 4.19
N CYS A 156 -14.82 1.94 5.39
CA CYS A 156 -15.67 3.04 5.83
C CYS A 156 -15.01 4.38 5.57
N ASN A 157 -13.70 4.39 5.24
CA ASN A 157 -12.89 5.59 5.03
C ASN A 157 -13.00 6.54 6.23
N ASP A 158 -12.89 6.01 7.45
CA ASP A 158 -12.97 6.80 8.69
C ASP A 158 -12.07 6.19 9.79
N LYS A 159 -11.91 6.94 10.90
CA LYS A 159 -11.19 6.52 12.11
C LYS A 159 -12.11 6.24 13.31
N ARG A 160 -13.43 6.16 13.11
CA ARG A 160 -14.41 5.94 14.19
C ARG A 160 -14.35 4.52 14.75
N HIS A 161 -13.87 3.59 13.93
CA HIS A 161 -13.65 2.20 14.31
C HIS A 161 -12.45 1.63 13.54
N MET A 162 -11.89 0.55 14.08
CA MET A 162 -10.86 -0.21 13.40
C MET A 162 -11.49 -1.19 12.42
N TRP A 163 -10.70 -1.70 11.48
CA TRP A 163 -11.13 -2.77 10.58
C TRP A 163 -11.76 -3.96 11.33
N ASP A 164 -11.17 -4.36 12.46
CA ASP A 164 -11.59 -5.56 13.20
C ASP A 164 -13.02 -5.44 13.75
N ASP A 165 -13.43 -4.20 14.06
CA ASP A 165 -14.74 -3.85 14.60
C ASP A 165 -15.76 -3.49 13.51
N CYS A 166 -15.34 -3.50 12.25
CA CYS A 166 -16.21 -3.13 11.13
C CYS A 166 -17.30 -4.17 10.92
N LYS A 167 -18.57 -3.77 11.07
CA LYS A 167 -19.73 -4.63 10.80
C LYS A 167 -19.81 -5.11 9.34
N ARG A 168 -19.12 -4.42 8.43
CA ARG A 168 -19.07 -4.71 7.00
C ARG A 168 -17.88 -5.57 6.59
N LYS A 169 -17.03 -6.00 7.53
CA LYS A 169 -15.84 -6.79 7.20
C LYS A 169 -16.19 -8.11 6.50
N ASP A 170 -17.33 -8.69 6.83
CA ASP A 170 -17.83 -9.95 6.28
C ASP A 170 -18.43 -9.78 4.87
N GLU A 171 -18.62 -8.54 4.39
CA GLU A 171 -18.99 -8.25 3.00
C GLU A 171 -17.82 -8.49 2.03
N LEU A 172 -16.58 -8.51 2.53
CA LEU A 172 -15.42 -8.79 1.70
C LEU A 172 -15.18 -10.29 1.58
N SER A 173 -14.98 -10.74 0.35
CA SER A 173 -14.37 -12.03 0.12
C SER A 173 -12.94 -12.05 0.67
N GLU A 174 -12.40 -13.23 0.98
CA GLU A 174 -10.99 -13.38 1.38
C GLU A 174 -10.03 -12.81 0.34
N ARG A 175 -10.40 -12.87 -0.95
CA ARG A 175 -9.66 -12.25 -2.05
C ARG A 175 -9.66 -10.72 -1.92
N ASP A 176 -10.82 -10.11 -1.64
CA ASP A 176 -10.93 -8.67 -1.48
C ASP A 176 -10.18 -8.20 -0.23
N ALA A 177 -10.25 -8.94 0.87
CA ALA A 177 -9.44 -8.67 2.06
C ALA A 177 -7.93 -8.72 1.73
N TYR A 178 -7.47 -9.75 1.01
CA TYR A 178 -6.07 -9.80 0.56
C TYR A 178 -5.70 -8.61 -0.33
N HIS A 179 -6.59 -8.21 -1.24
CA HIS A 179 -6.37 -7.06 -2.10
C HIS A 179 -6.20 -5.76 -1.29
N VAL A 180 -7.09 -5.54 -0.30
CA VAL A 180 -7.11 -4.36 0.56
C VAL A 180 -5.89 -4.30 1.47
N PHE A 181 -5.58 -5.38 2.19
CA PHE A 181 -4.59 -5.36 3.27
C PHE A 181 -3.16 -5.66 2.80
N VAL A 182 -3.02 -6.33 1.66
CA VAL A 182 -1.71 -6.78 1.17
C VAL A 182 -1.36 -6.09 -0.14
N GLN A 183 -2.14 -6.28 -1.20
CA GLN A 183 -1.73 -5.83 -2.53
C GLN A 183 -1.71 -4.31 -2.67
N ARG A 184 -2.79 -3.61 -2.27
CA ARG A 184 -2.83 -2.14 -2.34
C ARG A 184 -1.81 -1.49 -1.40
N ARG A 185 -1.38 -2.23 -0.38
CA ARG A 185 -0.44 -1.78 0.64
C ARG A 185 1.02 -2.13 0.36
N GLY A 186 1.35 -2.71 -0.79
CA GLY A 186 2.75 -2.99 -1.17
C GLY A 186 3.61 -1.72 -1.11
N ASN A 187 4.76 -1.74 -0.44
CA ASN A 187 5.57 -0.53 -0.18
C ASN A 187 4.83 0.60 0.56
N LYS A 188 3.74 0.31 1.28
CA LYS A 188 3.00 1.27 2.13
C LYS A 188 2.91 0.71 3.55
N PRO A 189 2.59 1.55 4.54
CA PRO A 189 2.40 1.08 5.91
C PRO A 189 1.24 0.09 5.98
N ALA A 190 1.29 -0.89 6.89
CA ALA A 190 0.15 -1.79 7.09
C ALA A 190 -1.06 -1.03 7.68
N ILE A 191 -2.27 -1.48 7.35
CA ILE A 191 -3.48 -1.04 8.07
C ILE A 191 -3.46 -1.71 9.45
N ALA A 192 -3.79 -0.96 10.49
CA ALA A 192 -3.86 -1.47 11.84
C ALA A 192 -4.97 -2.54 11.98
N SER A 193 -4.59 -3.73 12.44
CA SER A 193 -5.48 -4.85 12.76
C SER A 193 -4.84 -5.76 13.80
N SER A 194 -5.67 -6.40 14.61
CA SER A 194 -5.34 -7.50 15.51
C SER A 194 -4.93 -8.78 14.77
N GLN A 195 -5.25 -8.91 13.48
CA GLN A 195 -4.75 -9.98 12.64
C GLN A 195 -3.58 -9.47 11.78
N PRO A 196 -2.41 -10.11 11.85
CA PRO A 196 -1.27 -9.68 11.06
C PRO A 196 -1.51 -10.03 9.58
N TRP A 197 -1.24 -9.09 8.68
CA TRP A 197 -1.45 -9.25 7.24
C TRP A 197 -0.68 -10.45 6.64
N ILE A 198 0.37 -10.93 7.31
CA ILE A 198 1.15 -12.12 6.92
C ILE A 198 0.27 -13.37 6.95
N GLN A 199 -0.75 -13.44 7.82
CA GLN A 199 -1.72 -14.54 7.79
C GLN A 199 -2.51 -14.56 6.49
N LEU A 200 -2.88 -13.39 5.94
CA LEU A 200 -3.56 -13.31 4.65
C LEU A 200 -2.64 -13.78 3.52
N VAL A 201 -1.34 -13.48 3.58
CA VAL A 201 -0.36 -14.00 2.63
C VAL A 201 -0.25 -15.51 2.71
N ALA A 202 -0.10 -16.07 3.91
CA ALA A 202 -0.02 -17.53 4.09
C ALA A 202 -1.28 -18.24 3.56
N ARG A 203 -2.47 -17.72 3.87
CA ARG A 203 -3.74 -18.27 3.37
C ARG A 203 -3.84 -18.17 1.85
N ALA A 204 -3.45 -17.04 1.26
CA ALA A 204 -3.46 -16.85 -0.18
C ALA A 204 -2.54 -17.84 -0.92
N GLN A 205 -1.37 -18.13 -0.34
CA GLN A 205 -0.45 -19.13 -0.88
C GLN A 205 -1.04 -20.54 -0.82
N LEU A 206 -1.60 -20.94 0.33
CA LEU A 206 -2.19 -22.27 0.53
C LEU A 206 -3.39 -22.53 -0.39
N LYS A 207 -4.26 -21.53 -0.56
CA LYS A 207 -5.47 -21.64 -1.38
C LYS A 207 -5.22 -21.36 -2.86
N MET A 208 -3.97 -21.10 -3.26
CA MET A 208 -3.59 -20.64 -4.60
C MET A 208 -4.55 -19.57 -5.12
N LEU A 209 -4.88 -18.59 -4.27
CA LEU A 209 -5.84 -17.55 -4.64
C LEU A 209 -5.32 -16.87 -5.91
N ARG A 210 -6.03 -17.08 -7.03
CA ARG A 210 -5.82 -16.33 -8.27
C ARG A 210 -6.34 -14.92 -8.03
N VAL A 211 -5.54 -14.10 -7.37
CA VAL A 211 -5.82 -12.67 -7.20
C VAL A 211 -5.26 -11.94 -8.42
N SER A 212 -6.02 -10.98 -8.95
CA SER A 212 -5.48 -10.09 -9.99
C SER A 212 -4.32 -9.28 -9.38
N GLY A 213 -3.14 -9.30 -10.01
CA GLY A 213 -1.95 -8.62 -9.52
C GLY A 213 -0.88 -9.52 -8.87
N SER A 214 0.17 -8.89 -8.37
CA SER A 214 1.35 -9.58 -7.83
C SER A 214 1.03 -10.26 -6.48
N THR A 215 1.23 -11.58 -6.40
CA THR A 215 1.34 -12.32 -5.13
C THR A 215 2.79 -12.46 -4.67
N THR A 216 3.73 -11.90 -5.43
CA THR A 216 5.17 -12.03 -5.20
C THR A 216 5.77 -10.82 -4.48
N GLY A 217 5.00 -9.75 -4.33
CA GLY A 217 5.37 -8.52 -3.64
C GLY A 217 5.49 -7.31 -4.57
N PRO A 218 5.98 -6.17 -4.05
CA PRO A 218 6.36 -5.96 -2.65
C PRO A 218 5.14 -5.95 -1.70
N PHE A 219 5.38 -6.27 -0.42
CA PHE A 219 4.34 -6.36 0.63
C PHE A 219 4.31 -5.07 1.48
N PRO A 220 3.37 -4.94 2.43
CA PRO A 220 3.37 -3.82 3.36
C PRO A 220 4.70 -3.65 4.08
N TRP A 221 5.07 -2.41 4.37
CA TRP A 221 6.19 -2.11 5.25
C TRP A 221 5.97 -2.74 6.62
N THR A 222 7.07 -3.15 7.24
CA THR A 222 7.05 -3.44 8.67
C THR A 222 6.73 -2.17 9.46
N ALA A 223 6.07 -2.33 10.60
CA ALA A 223 5.85 -1.25 11.56
C ALA A 223 7.15 -0.50 11.90
N LYS A 224 8.26 -1.24 12.00
CA LYS A 224 9.59 -0.66 12.27
C LYS A 224 10.08 0.28 11.17
N LEU A 225 9.99 -0.12 9.89
CA LEU A 225 10.39 0.75 8.79
C LEU A 225 9.49 1.99 8.73
N ALA A 226 8.19 1.78 8.86
CA ALA A 226 7.20 2.84 8.88
C ALA A 226 7.54 3.89 9.96
N GLN A 227 7.76 3.47 11.21
CA GLN A 227 8.18 4.36 12.30
C GLN A 227 9.48 5.12 11.99
N SER A 228 10.49 4.45 11.43
CA SER A 228 11.76 5.08 11.06
C SER A 228 11.57 6.19 10.00
N ILE A 229 10.69 5.96 9.02
CA ILE A 229 10.32 6.97 8.01
C ILE A 229 9.58 8.14 8.67
N ARG A 230 8.60 7.85 9.54
CA ARG A 230 7.83 8.88 10.25
C ARG A 230 8.72 9.78 11.10
N ASN A 231 9.65 9.19 11.83
CA ASN A 231 10.53 9.91 12.76
C ASN A 231 11.70 10.62 12.06
N GLY A 232 11.80 10.55 10.72
CA GLY A 232 12.90 11.17 9.98
C GLY A 232 14.25 10.49 10.21
N GLU A 233 14.25 9.22 10.61
CA GLU A 233 15.46 8.43 10.83
C GLU A 233 15.88 7.70 9.54
N TYR A 234 14.91 7.41 8.66
CA TYR A 234 15.16 6.68 7.43
C TYR A 234 15.88 7.52 6.38
N ARG A 235 16.98 6.99 5.84
CA ARG A 235 17.78 7.60 4.77
C ARG A 235 17.95 6.61 3.62
N THR A 236 17.82 7.11 2.39
CA THR A 236 18.15 6.32 1.21
C THR A 236 19.64 6.43 0.91
N LYS A 237 20.21 5.46 0.19
CA LYS A 237 21.62 5.53 -0.26
C LYS A 237 21.93 6.76 -1.12
N ARG A 238 20.91 7.42 -1.67
CA ARG A 238 21.03 8.54 -2.61
C ARG A 238 20.80 9.91 -1.95
N SER A 239 20.35 9.96 -0.70
CA SER A 239 20.02 11.20 -0.02
C SER A 239 20.66 11.25 1.35
N VAL A 240 21.40 12.33 1.60
CA VAL A 240 21.90 12.65 2.94
C VAL A 240 20.76 13.09 3.85
N MET A 241 19.67 13.67 3.33
CA MET A 241 18.51 14.08 4.12
C MET A 241 17.51 12.92 4.34
N PRO A 242 16.83 12.88 5.51
CA PRO A 242 15.74 11.94 5.74
C PRO A 242 14.64 12.07 4.69
N VAL A 243 14.07 10.93 4.29
CA VAL A 243 12.97 10.91 3.31
C VAL A 243 11.65 10.78 4.05
N LEU A 244 10.88 11.86 4.09
CA LEU A 244 9.53 11.89 4.67
C LEU A 244 8.49 11.60 3.59
N PHE A 245 8.30 10.32 3.23
CA PHE A 245 7.36 9.94 2.18
C PHE A 245 5.95 10.46 2.43
N HIS A 246 5.45 10.41 3.67
CA HIS A 246 4.11 10.91 4.01
C HIS A 246 3.93 12.41 3.70
N VAL A 247 5.01 13.20 3.68
CA VAL A 247 4.98 14.61 3.30
C VAL A 247 4.97 14.78 1.78
N TRP A 248 5.82 14.05 1.05
CA TRP A 248 6.10 14.35 -0.36
C TRP A 248 5.46 13.39 -1.37
N TYR A 249 4.83 12.32 -0.91
CA TYR A 249 4.23 11.32 -1.80
C TYR A 249 3.00 11.86 -2.51
N ASN A 250 3.02 11.90 -3.83
CA ASN A 250 1.85 12.26 -4.62
C ASN A 250 1.04 11.01 -4.99
N TYR A 251 -0.14 10.86 -4.40
CA TYR A 251 -1.02 9.70 -4.64
C TYR A 251 -1.46 9.58 -6.11
N ARG A 252 -1.52 10.70 -6.85
CA ARG A 252 -1.84 10.69 -8.29
C ARG A 252 -0.77 9.98 -9.13
N ASP A 253 0.46 9.86 -8.63
CA ASP A 253 1.52 9.18 -9.34
C ASP A 253 1.32 7.63 -9.36
N ASP A 254 0.39 7.12 -8.55
CA ASP A 254 -0.11 5.72 -8.58
C ASP A 254 -1.27 5.53 -9.56
N GLU A 255 -1.82 6.60 -10.13
CA GLU A 255 -2.87 6.55 -11.14
C GLU A 255 -2.24 6.33 -12.53
N GLY A 256 -2.73 5.33 -13.26
CA GLY A 256 -2.31 5.04 -14.63
C GLY A 256 -1.65 3.67 -14.82
N PRO A 257 -1.18 3.39 -16.06
CA PRO A 257 -0.60 2.10 -16.41
C PRO A 257 0.81 1.96 -15.80
N GLY A 258 0.99 0.97 -14.93
CA GLY A 258 2.29 0.65 -14.34
C GLY A 258 2.17 0.00 -12.96
N PRO A 259 3.31 -0.40 -12.36
CA PRO A 259 3.33 -0.85 -10.98
C PRO A 259 3.00 0.32 -10.06
N ARG A 260 1.94 0.16 -9.26
CA ARG A 260 1.61 1.06 -8.15
C ARG A 260 2.77 1.16 -7.17
N ASN A 261 2.88 2.29 -6.48
CA ASN A 261 3.79 2.51 -5.35
C ASN A 261 5.28 2.49 -5.72
N ARG A 262 5.60 2.72 -7.00
CA ARG A 262 6.99 2.68 -7.53
C ARG A 262 7.92 3.74 -6.96
N PHE A 263 7.37 4.82 -6.42
CA PHE A 263 8.12 5.92 -5.80
C PHE A 263 8.38 5.69 -4.31
N LEU A 264 7.71 4.70 -3.71
CA LEU A 264 7.92 4.31 -2.32
C LEU A 264 9.01 3.25 -2.24
N VAL A 265 9.77 3.29 -1.15
CA VAL A 265 10.86 2.34 -0.94
C VAL A 265 10.33 0.96 -0.60
N SER A 266 11.03 -0.09 -1.05
CA SER A 266 10.77 -1.44 -0.59
C SER A 266 11.43 -1.73 0.75
N ASP A 267 10.65 -2.29 1.67
CA ASP A 267 11.17 -2.82 2.92
C ASP A 267 11.97 -4.10 2.63
N PRO A 268 13.27 -4.19 2.96
CA PRO A 268 14.05 -5.40 2.72
C PRO A 268 13.45 -6.65 3.35
N VAL A 269 12.76 -6.52 4.50
CA VAL A 269 12.15 -7.63 5.26
C VAL A 269 10.93 -8.18 4.54
N THR A 270 10.20 -7.34 3.80
CA THR A 270 8.91 -7.68 3.15
C THR A 270 8.92 -7.39 1.64
N SER A 271 10.11 -7.23 1.05
CA SER A 271 10.31 -6.86 -0.36
C SER A 271 9.80 -7.92 -1.34
N SER A 272 9.72 -9.17 -0.91
CA SER A 272 9.33 -10.31 -1.74
C SER A 272 8.69 -11.41 -0.90
N LEU A 273 8.01 -12.34 -1.57
CA LEU A 273 7.36 -13.48 -0.90
C LEU A 273 8.39 -14.33 -0.14
N ARG A 274 9.59 -14.50 -0.71
CA ARG A 274 10.70 -15.18 -0.05
C ARG A 274 11.13 -14.44 1.22
N ALA A 275 11.27 -13.12 1.17
CA ALA A 275 11.64 -12.32 2.34
C ALA A 275 10.58 -12.42 3.44
N VAL A 276 9.29 -12.34 3.08
CA VAL A 276 8.18 -12.56 4.02
C VAL A 276 8.26 -13.97 4.63
N GLY A 277 8.47 -15.01 3.82
CA GLY A 277 8.59 -16.39 4.30
C GLY A 277 9.74 -16.59 5.30
N VAL A 278 10.93 -16.04 5.01
CA VAL A 278 12.09 -16.09 5.91
C VAL A 278 11.82 -15.40 7.25
N ASN A 279 11.03 -14.32 7.24
CA ASN A 279 10.74 -13.52 8.42
C ASN A 279 9.37 -13.84 9.06
N ALA A 280 8.65 -14.85 8.57
CA ALA A 280 7.22 -15.04 8.86
C ALA A 280 6.93 -15.11 10.36
N LYS A 281 7.69 -15.91 11.13
CA LYS A 281 7.48 -16.03 12.59
C LYS A 281 7.55 -14.68 13.30
N ARG A 282 8.63 -13.92 13.06
CA ARG A 282 8.80 -12.59 13.66
C ARG A 282 7.69 -11.64 13.23
N LEU A 283 7.32 -11.65 11.95
CA LEU A 283 6.29 -10.77 11.42
C LEU A 283 4.89 -11.11 11.96
N MET A 284 4.59 -12.38 12.22
CA MET A 284 3.33 -12.79 12.87
C MET A 284 3.18 -12.21 14.27
N GLU A 285 4.30 -11.98 14.97
CA GLU A 285 4.32 -11.41 16.32
C GLU A 285 4.35 -9.87 16.28
N SER A 286 5.11 -9.27 15.36
CA SER A 286 5.34 -7.82 15.34
C SER A 286 4.32 -7.03 14.53
N GLU A 287 3.70 -7.62 13.50
CA GLU A 287 2.76 -6.92 12.61
C GLU A 287 1.30 -7.04 13.09
N VAL A 288 1.12 -7.08 14.41
CA VAL A 288 -0.17 -7.05 15.08
C VAL A 288 -0.32 -5.69 15.74
N CYS A 289 -1.35 -4.95 15.35
CA CYS A 289 -1.75 -3.77 16.10
C CYS A 289 -2.64 -4.24 17.23
N SER A 290 -2.11 -4.25 18.46
CA SER A 290 -2.98 -4.36 19.63
C SER A 290 -3.86 -3.10 19.64
N PRO A 291 -5.20 -3.22 19.55
CA PRO A 291 -6.04 -2.04 19.63
C PRO A 291 -5.69 -1.33 20.94
N PRO A 292 -5.53 0.01 20.94
CA PRO A 292 -5.56 0.73 22.19
C PRO A 292 -6.84 0.30 22.90
N SER A 293 -6.78 0.09 24.21
CA SER A 293 -7.98 -0.11 25.02
C SER A 293 -8.78 1.19 24.97
N TRP A 294 -9.51 1.43 23.87
CA TRP A 294 -10.53 2.46 23.77
C TRP A 294 -11.73 1.93 24.57
N ARG A 295 -11.64 2.06 25.90
CA ARG A 295 -12.77 2.03 26.82
C ARG A 295 -12.82 3.37 27.53
#